data_AF-A0A7S1UTL8-F1
#
_entry.id   AF-A0A7S1UTL8-F1
#
_cell.length_a   1.000
_cell.length_b   1.000
_cell.length_c   1.000
_cell.angle_alpha   90.00
_cell.angle_beta   90.00
_cell.angle_gamma   90.00
#
_symmetry.space_group_name_H-M   'P 1'
#
loop_
_entity.id
_entity.type
_entity.pdbx_description
1 polymer ?
#
loop_
_entity_poly.entity_id
_entity_poly.type
_entity_poly.pdbx_seq_one_letter_code
_entity_poly.pdbx_strand_id
1 'polypeptide(L)'
;RYQSQPKILVVAPSNDAADLLVEKLSSYFPPTEMRRLLAYSRPVDTLSAKVMPYANEGLTSQEVLKEVQSARIVVATVNFAARLGMFGVTRGQFDVLCVDEAGHATEPEVVSVAST
;
A
#
# COMPACT_ATOMS: atom_id res chain seq x y z
N ARG A 1 29.32 4.44 -0.69
CA ARG A 1 28.01 4.79 -0.08
C ARG A 1 27.02 3.73 -0.55
N TYR A 2 26.61 2.80 0.32
CA TYR A 2 25.49 1.90 -0.01
C TYR A 2 24.25 2.78 -0.14
N GLN A 3 23.73 2.98 -1.35
CA GLN A 3 22.39 3.57 -1.51
C GLN A 3 21.40 2.48 -1.08
N SER A 4 20.80 2.63 0.10
CA SER A 4 19.61 1.87 0.47
C SER A 4 18.53 2.17 -0.58
N GLN A 5 17.92 1.13 -1.15
CA GLN A 5 16.80 1.34 -2.07
C GLN A 5 15.65 2.04 -1.32
N PRO A 6 14.98 3.03 -1.93
CA PRO A 6 13.92 3.76 -1.26
C PRO A 6 12.73 2.85 -0.97
N LYS A 7 12.08 3.08 0.17
CA LYS A 7 10.82 2.47 0.56
C LYS A 7 9.65 3.33 0.05
N ILE A 8 8.73 2.69 -0.67
CA ILE A 8 7.74 3.38 -1.50
C ILE A 8 6.34 3.00 -1.03
N LEU A 9 5.51 4.01 -0.78
CA LEU A 9 4.08 3.87 -0.61
C LEU A 9 3.38 4.29 -1.91
N VAL A 10 2.62 3.39 -2.52
CA VAL A 10 1.80 3.66 -3.70
C VAL A 10 0.34 3.62 -3.26
N VAL A 11 -0.40 4.69 -3.55
CA VAL A 11 -1.81 4.79 -3.19
C VAL A 11 -2.69 5.02 -4.40
N ALA A 12 -3.89 4.46 -4.37
CA ALA A 12 -4.93 4.67 -5.37
C ALA A 12 -6.28 4.97 -4.71
N PRO A 13 -7.22 5.66 -5.37
CA PRO A 13 -8.49 6.05 -4.76
C PRO A 13 -9.43 4.86 -4.48
N SER A 14 -9.33 3.76 -5.24
CA SER A 14 -10.21 2.60 -5.13
C SER A 14 -9.43 1.28 -5.00
N ASN A 15 -10.10 0.23 -4.51
CA ASN A 15 -9.49 -1.10 -4.42
C ASN A 15 -9.10 -1.64 -5.80
N ASP A 16 -9.97 -1.49 -6.79
CA ASP A 16 -9.72 -2.02 -8.14
C ASP A 16 -8.53 -1.31 -8.80
N ALA A 17 -8.36 0.00 -8.57
CA ALA A 17 -7.18 0.73 -9.04
C ALA A 17 -5.90 0.26 -8.32
N ALA A 18 -5.96 0.05 -6.99
CA ALA A 18 -4.83 -0.48 -6.23
C ALA A 18 -4.45 -1.91 -6.70
N ASP A 19 -5.44 -2.74 -7.02
CA ASP A 19 -5.23 -4.10 -7.52
C ASP A 19 -4.59 -4.07 -8.92
N LEU A 20 -5.07 -3.19 -9.81
CA LEU A 20 -4.49 -2.97 -11.14
C LEU A 20 -3.02 -2.52 -11.06
N LEU A 21 -2.67 -1.67 -10.10
CA LEU A 21 -1.28 -1.28 -9.85
C LEU A 21 -0.43 -2.50 -9.47
N VAL A 22 -0.91 -3.35 -8.56
CA VAL A 22 -0.23 -4.60 -8.19
C VAL A 22 -0.05 -5.50 -9.40
N GLU A 23 -1.08 -5.68 -10.23
CA GLU A 23 -0.97 -6.52 -11.43
C GLU A 23 0.10 -6.02 -12.39
N LYS A 24 0.14 -4.72 -12.67
CA LYS A 24 1.15 -4.11 -13.55
C LYS A 24 2.56 -4.25 -12.97
N LEU A 25 2.70 -4.06 -11.67
CA LEU A 25 3.98 -4.10 -10.95
C LEU A 25 4.47 -5.53 -10.65
N SER A 26 3.58 -6.52 -10.67
CA SER A 26 3.88 -7.92 -10.32
C SER A 26 4.93 -8.58 -11.22
N SER A 27 5.13 -8.07 -12.43
CA SER A 27 6.15 -8.54 -13.37
C SER A 27 7.56 -8.04 -13.02
N TYR A 28 7.67 -7.01 -12.19
CA TYR A 28 8.93 -6.38 -11.80
C TYR A 28 9.30 -6.66 -10.35
N PHE A 29 8.31 -6.82 -9.47
CA PHE A 29 8.52 -6.95 -8.03
C PHE A 29 7.83 -8.19 -7.47
N PRO A 30 8.58 -9.12 -6.84
CA PRO A 30 8.00 -10.31 -6.23
C PRO A 30 7.25 -9.98 -4.91
N PRO A 31 6.42 -10.90 -4.38
CA PRO A 31 5.71 -10.71 -3.11
C PRO A 31 6.61 -10.52 -1.87
N THR A 32 7.90 -10.84 -1.99
CA THR A 32 8.90 -10.56 -0.95
C THR A 32 9.30 -9.09 -0.88
N GLU A 33 9.07 -8.31 -1.95
CA GLU A 33 9.41 -6.89 -2.02
C GLU A 33 8.19 -5.98 -2.04
N MET A 34 7.03 -6.47 -2.48
CA MET A 34 5.80 -5.70 -2.62
C MET A 34 4.65 -6.31 -1.80
N ARG A 35 3.84 -5.47 -1.14
CA ARG A 35 2.65 -5.88 -0.41
C ARG A 35 1.43 -5.04 -0.78
N ARG A 36 0.26 -5.67 -0.76
CA ARG A 36 -1.04 -5.06 -0.99
C ARG A 36 -1.83 -5.06 0.32
N LEU A 37 -2.06 -3.89 0.91
CA LEU A 37 -2.83 -3.75 2.15
C LEU A 37 -4.31 -3.57 1.86
N LEU A 38 -5.10 -4.61 2.10
CA LEU A 38 -6.53 -4.60 1.80
C LEU A 38 -7.33 -3.77 2.81
N ALA A 39 -8.37 -3.10 2.31
CA ALA A 39 -9.39 -2.55 3.20
C ALA A 39 -10.16 -3.67 3.89
N TYR A 40 -10.58 -3.44 5.15
CA TYR A 40 -11.28 -4.44 5.97
C TYR A 40 -12.51 -5.06 5.29
N SER A 41 -13.20 -4.29 4.43
CA SER A 41 -14.40 -4.73 3.71
C SER A 41 -14.11 -5.48 2.40
N ARG A 42 -12.86 -5.72 2.02
CA ARG A 42 -12.48 -6.35 0.74
C ARG A 42 -12.00 -7.80 0.99
N PRO A 43 -12.80 -8.82 0.62
CA PRO A 43 -12.39 -10.22 0.75
C PRO A 43 -11.24 -10.57 -0.20
N VAL A 44 -10.26 -11.37 0.25
CA VAL A 44 -9.15 -11.82 -0.61
C VAL A 44 -9.63 -12.65 -1.80
N ASP A 45 -10.73 -13.38 -1.64
CA ASP A 45 -11.30 -14.24 -2.68
C ASP A 45 -11.80 -13.46 -3.92
N THR A 46 -11.96 -12.13 -3.79
CA THR A 46 -12.33 -11.25 -4.90
C THR A 46 -11.13 -10.80 -5.74
N LEU A 47 -9.90 -11.09 -5.30
CA LEU A 47 -8.67 -10.70 -5.98
C LEU A 47 -8.37 -11.64 -7.15
N SER A 48 -7.75 -11.09 -8.18
CA SER A 48 -7.22 -11.91 -9.27
C SER A 48 -6.08 -12.81 -8.78
N ALA A 49 -5.84 -13.92 -9.47
CA ALA A 49 -4.75 -14.85 -9.16
C ALA A 49 -3.35 -14.18 -9.19
N LYS A 50 -3.21 -13.03 -9.87
CA LYS A 50 -1.97 -12.25 -9.90
C LYS A 50 -1.78 -11.37 -8.66
N VAL A 51 -2.87 -10.87 -8.06
CA VAL A 51 -2.82 -9.96 -6.90
C VAL A 51 -2.81 -10.73 -5.60
N MET A 52 -3.48 -11.87 -5.55
CA MET A 52 -3.62 -12.72 -4.36
C MET A 52 -2.29 -13.00 -3.61
N PRO A 53 -1.15 -13.27 -4.28
CA PRO A 53 0.13 -13.51 -3.57
C PRO A 53 0.67 -12.31 -2.79
N TYR A 54 0.20 -11.09 -3.10
CA TYR A 54 0.67 -9.85 -2.49
C TYR A 54 -0.17 -9.40 -1.29
N ALA A 55 -1.33 -10.03 -1.08
CA ALA A 55 -2.34 -9.56 -0.14
C ALA A 55 -2.63 -10.59 0.95
N ASN A 56 -2.84 -10.10 2.17
CA ASN A 56 -3.33 -10.87 3.31
C ASN A 56 -4.62 -10.22 3.83
N GLU A 57 -5.60 -11.02 4.22
CA GLU A 57 -6.86 -10.55 4.82
C GLU A 57 -6.81 -10.53 6.35
N GLY A 58 -7.75 -9.79 6.95
CA GLY A 58 -8.02 -9.87 8.38
C GLY A 58 -6.88 -9.39 9.29
N LEU A 59 -5.92 -8.63 8.74
CA LEU A 59 -4.73 -8.20 9.48
C LEU A 59 -5.10 -7.33 10.69
N THR A 60 -4.53 -7.69 11.84
CA THR A 60 -4.49 -6.84 13.02
C THR A 60 -3.57 -5.63 12.79
N SER A 61 -3.68 -4.59 13.63
CA SER A 61 -2.80 -3.42 13.55
C SER A 61 -1.30 -3.78 13.57
N GLN A 62 -0.91 -4.75 14.40
CA GLN A 62 0.49 -5.21 14.49
C GLN A 62 0.93 -5.94 13.22
N GLU A 63 0.05 -6.72 12.61
CA GLU A 63 0.36 -7.41 11.36
C GLU A 63 0.43 -6.43 10.18
N VAL A 64 -0.43 -5.41 10.14
CA VAL A 64 -0.32 -4.32 9.15
C VAL A 64 1.06 -3.65 9.26
N LEU A 65 1.51 -3.33 10.48
CA LEU A 65 2.84 -2.75 10.69
C LEU A 65 3.94 -3.69 10.19
N LYS A 66 3.83 -4.99 10.48
CA LYS A 66 4.81 -6.00 10.02
C LYS A 66 4.84 -6.11 8.50
N GLU A 67 3.68 -6.12 7.83
CA GLU A 67 3.59 -6.13 6.36
C GLU A 67 4.28 -4.90 5.79
N VAL A 68 3.95 -3.71 6.31
CA VAL A 68 4.59 -2.45 5.91
C VAL A 68 6.10 -2.53 6.10
N GLN A 69 6.58 -3.00 7.25
CA GLN A 69 8.01 -3.09 7.57
C GLN A 69 8.76 -4.11 6.70
N SER A 70 8.11 -5.23 6.37
CA SER A 70 8.71 -6.33 5.61
C SER A 70 8.91 -6.05 4.12
N ALA A 71 8.17 -5.08 3.58
CA ALA A 71 8.13 -4.79 2.15
C ALA A 71 8.84 -3.48 1.82
N ARG A 72 9.42 -3.43 0.62
CA ARG A 72 9.98 -2.20 0.05
C ARG A 72 8.90 -1.37 -0.61
N ILE A 73 7.91 -2.00 -1.23
CA ILE A 73 6.78 -1.35 -1.90
C ILE A 73 5.50 -1.74 -1.19
N VAL A 74 4.72 -0.76 -0.77
CA VAL A 74 3.40 -0.98 -0.18
C VAL A 74 2.36 -0.34 -1.08
N VAL A 75 1.35 -1.11 -1.49
CA VAL A 75 0.22 -0.64 -2.29
C VAL A 75 -1.04 -0.66 -1.42
N ALA A 76 -1.72 0.47 -1.32
CA ALA A 76 -2.93 0.61 -0.51
C ALA A 76 -3.94 1.56 -1.18
N THR A 77 -5.16 1.59 -0.68
CA THR A 77 -6.06 2.70 -1.02
C THR A 77 -5.68 3.96 -0.24
N VAL A 78 -6.01 5.15 -0.76
CA VAL A 78 -5.77 6.43 -0.08
C VAL A 78 -6.33 6.41 1.34
N ASN A 79 -7.58 5.95 1.51
CA ASN A 79 -8.23 5.87 2.83
C ASN A 79 -7.51 4.90 3.79
N PHE A 80 -7.07 3.74 3.31
CA PHE A 80 -6.32 2.81 4.16
C PHE A 80 -4.96 3.40 4.56
N ALA A 81 -4.26 3.98 3.59
CA ALA A 81 -2.96 4.61 3.80
C ALA A 81 -3.03 5.75 4.82
N ALA A 82 -4.07 6.58 4.78
CA ALA A 82 -4.32 7.66 5.75
C ALA A 82 -4.44 7.17 7.21
N ARG A 83 -4.73 5.88 7.42
CA ARG A 83 -4.90 5.27 8.75
C ARG A 83 -3.67 4.52 9.23
N LEU A 84 -2.61 4.41 8.43
CA LEU A 84 -1.39 3.68 8.79
C LEU A 84 -0.75 4.20 10.08
N GLY A 85 -0.86 5.50 10.37
CA GLY A 85 -0.44 6.08 11.65
C GLY A 85 -1.13 5.43 12.87
N MET A 86 -2.41 5.07 12.75
CA MET A 86 -3.16 4.37 13.81
C MET A 86 -2.68 2.93 14.01
N PHE A 87 -2.04 2.33 13.00
CA PHE A 87 -1.48 0.99 13.05
C PHE A 87 -0.01 0.98 13.54
N GLY A 88 0.52 2.14 13.94
CA GLY A 88 1.89 2.26 14.44
C GLY A 88 2.94 2.51 13.36
N VAL A 89 2.54 2.78 12.12
CA VAL A 89 3.46 3.29 11.09
C VAL A 89 3.81 4.73 11.45
N THR A 90 5.09 5.01 11.60
CA THR A 90 5.59 6.33 11.99
C THR A 90 6.06 7.13 10.78
N ARG A 91 5.96 8.46 10.86
CA ARG A 91 6.52 9.37 9.87
C ARG A 91 7.96 9.03 9.52
N GLY A 92 8.28 9.06 8.23
CA GLY A 92 9.60 8.70 7.71
C GLY A 92 9.79 7.20 7.47
N GLN A 93 8.76 6.37 7.64
CA GLN A 93 8.78 4.96 7.20
C GLN A 93 8.86 4.81 5.68
N PHE A 94 8.39 5.80 4.92
CA PHE A 94 8.44 5.81 3.46
C PHE A 94 9.28 6.98 2.98
N ASP A 95 10.17 6.72 2.03
CA ASP A 95 11.01 7.73 1.37
C ASP A 95 10.25 8.43 0.23
N VAL A 96 9.30 7.70 -0.39
CA VAL A 96 8.54 8.14 -1.56
C VAL A 96 7.07 7.79 -1.40
N LEU A 97 6.21 8.77 -1.66
CA LEU A 97 4.76 8.59 -1.80
C LEU A 97 4.37 8.80 -3.27
N CYS A 98 3.78 7.78 -3.89
CA CYS A 98 3.21 7.84 -5.23
C CYS A 98 1.69 7.79 -5.14
N VAL A 99 0.99 8.75 -5.74
CA VAL A 99 -0.48 8.80 -5.78
C VAL A 99 -0.93 8.57 -7.21
N ASP A 100 -1.62 7.47 -7.45
CA ASP A 100 -2.28 7.19 -8.72
C ASP A 100 -3.62 7.92 -8.79
N GLU A 101 -4.01 8.35 -9.99
CA GLU A 101 -5.25 9.11 -10.24
C GLU A 101 -5.43 10.35 -9.32
N ALA A 102 -4.33 11.06 -9.02
CA ALA A 102 -4.35 12.20 -8.10
C ALA A 102 -5.31 13.33 -8.53
N GLY A 103 -5.64 13.45 -9.82
CA GLY A 103 -6.65 14.39 -10.32
C GLY A 103 -8.09 14.03 -9.96
N HIS A 104 -8.34 12.78 -9.55
CA HIS A 104 -9.63 12.30 -9.05
C HIS A 104 -9.73 12.32 -7.52
N ALA A 105 -8.63 12.58 -6.82
CA ALA A 105 -8.59 12.70 -5.36
C ALA A 105 -8.74 14.16 -4.93
N THR A 106 -9.40 14.40 -3.81
CA THR A 106 -9.49 15.74 -3.23
C THR A 106 -8.20 16.12 -2.50
N GLU A 107 -7.87 17.41 -2.40
CA GLU A 107 -6.68 17.89 -1.66
C GLU A 107 -6.58 17.28 -0.23
N PRO A 108 -7.67 17.22 0.58
CA PRO A 108 -7.59 16.66 1.93
C PRO A 108 -7.25 15.15 1.94
N GLU A 109 -7.74 14.40 0.96
CA GLU A 109 -7.48 12.95 0.87
C GLU A 109 -6.01 12.69 0.58
N VAL A 110 -5.39 13.45 -0.31
CA VAL A 110 -3.96 13.31 -0.63
C VAL A 110 -3.08 13.74 0.56
N VAL A 111 -3.42 14.85 1.22
CA VAL A 111 -2.66 15.37 2.38
C VAL A 111 -2.72 14.40 3.56
N SER A 112 -3.83 13.68 3.75
CA SER A 112 -3.98 12.71 4.84
C SER A 112 -2.93 11.58 4.77
N VAL A 113 -2.55 11.15 3.56
CA VAL A 113 -1.54 10.10 3.37
C VAL A 113 -0.14 10.60 3.69
N ALA A 114 0.18 11.84 3.32
CA ALA A 114 1.48 12.46 3.61
C ALA A 114 1.75 12.65 5.12
N SER A 115 0.73 12.46 5.96
CA SER A 115 0.86 12.54 7.42
C SER A 115 1.42 11.26 8.07
N THR A 116 1.52 10.17 7.30
CA THR A 116 1.94 8.83 7.72
C THR A 116 3.46 8.68 7.81
#